data_AF-A0A807LLD6-F1
#
_entry.id   AF-A0A807LLD6-F1
#
_cell.length_a   1.000
_cell.length_b   1.000
_cell.length_c   1.000
_cell.angle_alpha   90.00
_cell.angle_beta   90.00
_cell.angle_gamma   90.00
#
_symmetry.space_group_name_H-M   'P 1'
#
loop_
_entity.id
_entity.type
_entity.pdbx_description
1 polymer ?
#
loop_
_entity_poly.entity_id
_entity_poly.type
_entity_poly.pdbx_seq_one_letter_code
_entity_poly.pdbx_strand_id
1 'polypeptide(L)' 'MADEHREHCKPKKGRKVRTVNAYLNCPGGMFSFAKQNGYTDKNPFEGLDPLKKSKAKPDPLTMDEYHHFLMLAYLNR' A
#
# COMPACT_ATOMS: atom_id res chain seq x y z
N MET A 1 -6.54 5.02 36.87
CA MET A 1 -5.27 5.13 36.13
C MET A 1 -5.61 5.31 34.67
N ALA A 2 -5.19 6.43 34.12
CA ALA A 2 -5.79 7.07 32.97
C ALA A 2 -5.51 6.34 31.65
N ASP A 3 -6.54 6.35 30.80
CA ASP A 3 -6.53 6.07 29.38
C ASP A 3 -5.57 7.03 28.67
N GLU A 4 -4.33 6.57 28.47
CA GLU A 4 -3.24 7.33 27.88
C GLU A 4 -3.43 7.44 26.36
N HIS A 5 -4.20 8.45 25.95
CA HIS A 5 -3.99 9.27 24.75
C HIS A 5 -3.48 8.58 23.47
N ARG A 6 -4.19 7.58 22.94
CA ARG A 6 -4.04 7.16 21.52
C ARG A 6 -4.89 8.03 20.58
N GLU A 7 -4.57 9.32 20.48
CA GLU A 7 -5.12 10.23 19.45
C GLU A 7 -4.81 9.76 18.00
N HIS A 8 -3.96 8.73 17.82
CA HIS A 8 -3.69 8.09 16.52
C HIS A 8 -4.74 7.03 16.12
N CYS A 9 -5.68 6.70 17.01
CA CYS A 9 -6.70 5.67 16.78
C CYS A 9 -8.08 6.26 16.47
N LYS A 10 -8.16 7.39 15.77
CA LYS A 10 -9.42 7.73 15.08
C LYS A 10 -9.48 6.86 13.81
N PRO A 11 -10.43 5.90 13.69
CA PRO A 11 -10.57 5.11 12.48
C PRO A 11 -10.92 6.05 11.33
N LYS A 12 -9.92 6.45 10.55
CA LYS A 12 -10.11 7.21 9.32
C LYS A 12 -11.03 6.37 8.43
N LYS A 13 -12.20 6.92 8.06
CA LYS A 13 -13.20 6.22 7.25
C LYS A 13 -12.56 5.74 5.94
N GLY A 14 -12.36 4.43 5.83
CA GLY A 14 -11.73 3.77 4.69
C GLY A 14 -10.19 3.86 4.68
N ARG A 15 -9.54 2.73 4.39
CA ARG A 15 -8.12 2.69 4.03
C ARG A 15 -7.97 2.89 2.51
N LYS A 16 -6.84 3.43 2.05
CA LYS A 16 -6.56 3.53 0.61
C LYS A 16 -6.52 2.14 -0.01
N VAL A 17 -6.99 2.01 -1.25
CA VAL A 17 -6.98 0.77 -2.05
C VAL A 17 -5.62 0.06 -1.99
N ARG A 18 -4.51 0.81 -2.11
CA ARG A 18 -3.15 0.27 -2.02
C ARG A 18 -2.90 -0.45 -0.69
N THR A 19 -3.32 0.16 0.42
CA THR A 19 -3.14 -0.41 1.76
C THR A 19 -3.98 -1.66 1.94
N VAL A 20 -5.24 -1.64 1.47
CA VAL A 20 -6.12 -2.81 1.51
C VAL A 20 -5.51 -3.97 0.72
N ASN A 21 -5.09 -3.73 -0.52
CA ASN A 21 -4.49 -4.78 -1.35
C ASN A 21 -3.19 -5.33 -0.74
N ALA A 22 -2.36 -4.48 -0.13
CA ALA A 22 -1.16 -4.94 0.58
C ALA A 22 -1.50 -5.82 1.79
N TYR A 23 -2.53 -5.45 2.55
CA TYR A 23 -3.02 -6.23 3.70
C TYR A 23 -3.68 -7.54 3.30
N LEU A 24 -4.20 -7.67 2.08
CA LEU A 24 -4.74 -8.95 1.57
C LEU A 24 -3.64 -9.83 0.97
N ASN A 25 -2.69 -9.24 0.22
CA ASN A 25 -1.63 -9.98 -0.45
C ASN A 25 -0.62 -10.60 0.53
N CYS A 26 -0.26 -9.90 1.61
CA CYS A 26 0.72 -10.39 2.57
C CYS A 26 0.25 -11.69 3.28
N PRO A 27 -0.92 -11.73 3.96
CA PRO A 27 -1.42 -12.97 4.52
C PRO A 27 -1.83 -13.97 3.43
N GLY A 28 -2.34 -13.52 2.27
CA GLY A 28 -2.61 -14.40 1.14
C GLY A 28 -1.38 -15.21 0.71
N GLY A 29 -0.21 -14.58 0.63
CA GLY A 29 1.06 -15.25 0.37
C GLY A 29 1.48 -16.21 1.50
N MET A 30 1.31 -15.79 2.76
CA MET A 30 1.57 -16.64 3.93
C MET A 30 0.70 -17.91 3.93
N PHE A 31 -0.59 -17.80 3.62
CA PHE A 31 -1.49 -18.94 3.55
C PHE A 31 -1.27 -19.80 2.31
N SER A 32 -0.84 -19.22 1.18
CA SER A 32 -0.39 -20.00 0.03
C SER A 32 0.84 -20.84 0.36
N PHE A 33 1.82 -20.28 1.06
CA PHE A 33 2.94 -21.04 1.59
C PHE A 33 2.47 -22.14 2.54
N ALA A 34 1.55 -21.82 3.47
CA ALA A 34 1.02 -22.80 4.42
C ALA A 34 0.34 -23.97 3.70
N LYS A 35 -0.46 -23.70 2.67
CA LYS A 35 -1.16 -24.69 1.85
C LYS A 35 -0.17 -25.59 1.10
N GLN A 36 0.85 -25.00 0.47
CA GLN A 36 1.85 -25.74 -0.30
C GLN A 36 2.69 -26.70 0.55
N ASN A 37 2.90 -26.36 1.82
CA ASN A 37 3.66 -27.19 2.75
C ASN A 37 2.76 -28.12 3.58
N GLY A 38 1.45 -28.18 3.32
CA GLY A 38 0.53 -29.06 4.03
C GLY A 38 0.19 -28.64 5.46
N TYR A 39 0.48 -27.39 5.85
CA TYR A 39 0.07 -26.84 7.15
C TYR A 39 -1.43 -26.50 7.20
N THR A 40 -2.06 -26.30 6.04
CA THR A 40 -3.51 -26.06 5.91
C THR A 40 -4.01 -26.64 4.59
N ASP A 41 -5.27 -27.06 4.55
CA ASP A 41 -5.87 -27.63 3.33
C ASP A 41 -6.14 -26.57 2.26
N LYS A 42 -6.41 -25.33 2.67
CA LYS A 42 -6.90 -24.26 1.79
C LYS A 42 -6.39 -22.89 2.22
N ASN A 43 -6.21 -22.00 1.24
CA ASN A 43 -5.90 -20.60 1.50
C ASN A 43 -7.22 -19.79 1.57
N PRO A 44 -7.55 -19.14 2.70
CA PRO A 44 -8.80 -18.37 2.82
C PRO A 44 -8.82 -17.10 1.94
N PHE A 45 -7.69 -16.70 1.37
CA PHE A 45 -7.57 -15.57 0.45
C PHE A 45 -7.59 -16.02 -1.04
N GLU A 46 -7.76 -17.30 -1.31
CA GLU A 46 -7.86 -17.84 -2.67
C GLU A 46 -9.14 -17.35 -3.35
N GLY A 47 -9.02 -16.80 -4.56
CA GLY A 47 -10.15 -16.23 -5.30
C GLY A 47 -10.54 -14.79 -4.92
N LEU A 48 -9.79 -14.13 -4.03
CA LEU A 48 -9.99 -12.70 -3.76
C LEU A 48 -9.29 -11.84 -4.81
N ASP A 49 -10.08 -11.14 -5.61
CA ASP A 49 -9.55 -10.17 -6.56
C ASP A 49 -9.07 -8.88 -5.86
N PRO A 50 -7.91 -8.32 -6.27
CA PRO A 50 -7.45 -7.03 -5.76
C PRO A 50 -8.47 -5.92 -6.03
N LEU A 51 -8.62 -5.01 -5.07
CA LEU A 51 -9.54 -3.89 -5.22
C LEU A 51 -9.06 -2.97 -6.36
N LYS A 52 -9.97 -2.63 -7.28
CA LYS A 52 -9.68 -1.77 -8.43
C LYS A 52 -9.30 -0.36 -7.96
N LYS A 53 -8.15 0.12 -8.41
CA LYS A 53 -7.70 1.50 -8.16
C LYS A 53 -8.16 2.39 -9.31
N SER A 54 -8.96 3.41 -9.02
CA SER A 54 -9.14 4.54 -9.94
C SER A 54 -7.79 5.26 -10.08
N LYS A 55 -7.12 5.09 -11.22
CA LYS A 55 -5.89 5.81 -11.53
C LYS A 55 -6.29 7.09 -12.27
N ALA A 56 -6.25 8.22 -11.58
CA ALA A 56 -6.11 9.49 -12.31
C ALA A 56 -4.77 9.44 -13.06
N LYS A 57 -4.74 9.92 -14.31
CA LYS A 57 -3.48 10.09 -15.05
C LYS A 57 -2.59 11.00 -14.20
N PRO A 58 -1.40 10.54 -13.77
CA PRO A 58 -0.50 11.42 -13.03
C PRO A 58 -0.10 12.58 -13.94
N ASP A 59 0.06 13.76 -13.37
CA ASP A 59 0.59 14.91 -14.10
C ASP A 59 2.11 14.72 -14.25
N PRO A 60 2.62 14.43 -15.47
CA PRO A 60 4.04 14.20 -15.65
C PRO A 60 4.79 15.54 -15.57
N LEU A 61 6.03 15.52 -15.07
CA LEU A 61 6.88 16.69 -15.21
C LEU A 61 7.10 17.01 -16.69
N THR A 62 6.97 18.28 -17.03
CA THR A 62 7.47 18.83 -18.28
C THR A 62 9.00 18.78 -18.30
N MET A 63 9.59 18.86 -19.49
CA MET A 63 11.06 18.85 -19.64
C MET A 63 11.71 20.04 -18.91
N ASP A 64 11.05 21.21 -18.93
CA ASP A 64 11.53 22.40 -18.23
C ASP A 64 11.50 22.22 -16.70
N GLU A 65 10.40 21.70 -16.15
CA GLU A 65 10.31 21.39 -14.71
C GLU A 65 11.35 20.35 -14.27
N TYR A 66 11.58 19.34 -15.11
CA TYR A 66 12.59 18.31 -14.86
C TYR A 66 14.00 18.91 -14.83
N HIS A 67 14.37 19.73 -15.81
CA HIS A 67 15.67 20.40 -15.84
C HIS A 67 15.87 21.34 -14.66
N HIS A 68 14.84 22.12 -14.31
CA HIS A 68 14.89 23.01 -13.15
C HIS A 68 15.07 22.22 -11.85
N PHE A 69 14.34 21.11 -11.67
CA PHE A 69 14.46 20.23 -10.52
C PHE A 69 15.90 19.71 -10.35
N LEU A 70 16.50 19.22 -11.44
CA LEU A 70 17.89 18.75 -11.42
C LEU A 70 18.86 19.88 -11.07
N MET A 71 18.73 21.05 -11.71
CA MET A 71 19.64 22.17 -11.48
C MET A 71 19.63 22.61 -10.01
N LEU A 72 18.44 22.70 -9.39
CA LEU A 72 18.30 23.02 -7.97
C LEU A 72 18.91 21.94 -7.07
N ALA A 73 18.75 20.66 -7.43
CA ALA A 73 19.33 19.55 -6.67
C ALA A 73 20.87 19.58 -6.70
N TYR A 74 21.47 20.05 -7.79
CA TYR A 74 22.93 20.21 -7.91
C TYR A 74 23.47 21.48 -7.24
N LEU A 75 22.70 22.57 -7.20
CA LEU A 75 23.13 23.84 -6.59
C LEU A 75 23.08 23.85 -5.05
N ASN A 76 22.24 23.00 -4.45
CA ASN A 76 22.08 22.91 -2.99
C ASN A 76 22.92 21.78 -2.36
N ARG A 77 23.99 21.36 -3.03
CA ARG A 77 24.93 20.34 -2.58
C ARG A 77 26.31 20.96 -2.37
#